data_AF-A0A0A2B6D4-F1
#
_entry.id   AF-A0A0A2B6D4-F1
#
_cell.length_a   1.000
_cell.length_b   1.000
_cell.length_c   1.000
_cell.angle_alpha   90.00
_cell.angle_beta   90.00
_cell.angle_gamma   90.00
#
_symmetry.space_group_name_H-M   'P 1'
#
loop_
_entity.id
_entity.type
_entity.pdbx_description
1 polymer ?
#
loop_
_entity_poly.entity_id
_entity_poly.type
_entity_poly.pdbx_seq_one_letter_code
_entity_poly.pdbx_strand_id
1 'polypeptide(L)'
;MANSSRDSWEKLLRKQIHSNYGRGWYVIGENSGRTKLTYEYPFDGRKAAKTLSIEWKETNGLEILKAIEFIKPLVQNQNLTLKEASRRWQAQFVGNTKTPNKAWKDFLIIPPKHTYNKKELDKATKEYKAELKASTVDQFMQTKQGLTSKTEKDWYSRIRPFLELISKRNAPKTGEELVKELARDLGDITPDQRKRYIDGWCEILNYGIERHSMPKRWIPPSESIRKELKGSSTRTREEALTPYIEENDLFKLLDDLESSDPEMFLATGLVSIFGLRLAELAVLKVREGNLYVGQVKNNKNTTNQKRKDRRVFAMDLVEKPNLGKKLIHLYKSQLIKLPATILTQINLVQKKNRFGDVGQAFRDQLLKNKVWKEIEKKNKDITPYSLRHRFAHQCHKGSNNPISIKDAAAAMGHKVGTHMSNYGSYTTDLAIEKAFERHAENRIEV
;
A
#
# COMPACT_ATOMS: atom_id res chain seq x y z
N MET A 1 -45.30 40.89 -43.84
CA MET A 1 -45.09 40.45 -42.45
C MET A 1 -43.92 39.47 -42.44
N ALA A 2 -42.74 39.91 -42.00
CA ALA A 2 -41.51 39.11 -42.00
C ALA A 2 -41.28 38.46 -40.63
N ASN A 3 -40.98 37.17 -40.67
CA ASN A 3 -40.95 36.21 -39.58
C ASN A 3 -39.70 36.42 -38.67
N SER A 4 -39.89 36.68 -37.38
CA SER A 4 -38.82 36.90 -36.39
C SER A 4 -38.28 35.58 -35.85
N SER A 5 -37.36 34.93 -36.58
CA SER A 5 -36.50 33.88 -36.02
C SER A 5 -35.18 34.47 -35.54
N ARG A 6 -35.16 35.00 -34.32
CA ARG A 6 -33.91 35.17 -33.56
C ARG A 6 -34.04 34.35 -32.28
N ASP A 7 -33.59 33.10 -32.34
CA ASP A 7 -33.26 32.41 -31.10
C ASP A 7 -32.15 33.20 -30.42
N SER A 8 -32.43 33.76 -29.25
CA SER A 8 -31.39 34.44 -28.47
C SER A 8 -30.24 33.46 -28.22
N TRP A 9 -29.00 33.92 -28.35
CA TRP A 9 -27.80 33.10 -28.12
C TRP A 9 -27.86 32.34 -26.78
N GLU A 10 -28.57 32.89 -25.79
CA GLU A 10 -28.85 32.23 -24.51
C GLU A 10 -29.65 30.94 -24.65
N LYS A 11 -30.67 30.90 -25.52
CA LYS A 11 -31.44 29.69 -25.82
C LYS A 11 -30.56 28.64 -26.47
N LEU A 12 -29.70 29.06 -27.42
CA LEU A 12 -28.76 28.16 -28.09
C LEU A 12 -27.72 27.60 -27.11
N LEU A 13 -27.14 28.43 -26.25
CA LEU A 13 -26.18 28.00 -25.22
C LEU A 13 -26.81 27.01 -24.25
N ARG A 14 -28.02 27.29 -23.74
CA ARG A 14 -28.74 26.36 -22.83
C ARG A 14 -29.07 25.04 -23.52
N LYS A 15 -29.46 25.06 -24.80
CA LYS A 15 -29.70 23.86 -25.61
C LYS A 15 -28.41 23.05 -25.76
N GLN A 16 -27.28 23.69 -26.07
CA GLN A 16 -25.97 23.04 -26.15
C GLN A 16 -25.55 22.40 -24.82
N ILE A 17 -25.77 23.09 -23.71
CA ILE A 17 -25.47 22.54 -22.37
C ILE A 17 -26.30 21.30 -22.10
N HIS A 18 -27.60 21.34 -22.40
CA HIS A 18 -28.49 20.20 -22.22
C HIS A 18 -28.08 19.00 -23.07
N SER A 19 -27.76 19.23 -24.35
CA SER A 19 -27.35 18.18 -25.29
C SER A 19 -25.99 17.57 -24.91
N ASN A 20 -25.00 18.39 -24.53
CA ASN A 20 -23.63 17.93 -24.30
C ASN A 20 -23.39 17.39 -22.89
N TYR A 21 -24.07 17.97 -21.89
CA TYR A 21 -23.78 17.68 -20.48
C TYR A 21 -24.93 16.99 -19.74
N GLY A 22 -26.11 16.90 -20.34
CA GLY A 22 -27.29 16.21 -19.80
C GLY A 22 -28.18 17.09 -18.92
N ARG A 23 -29.27 16.50 -18.40
CA ARG A 23 -30.23 17.19 -17.52
C ARG A 23 -29.59 17.58 -16.19
N GLY A 24 -30.03 18.72 -15.63
CA GLY A 24 -29.61 19.21 -14.32
C GLY A 24 -28.60 20.36 -14.35
N TRP A 25 -27.95 20.66 -15.48
CA TRP A 25 -27.03 21.79 -15.62
C TRP A 25 -27.70 23.01 -16.26
N TYR A 26 -27.64 24.16 -15.60
CA TYR A 26 -28.26 25.40 -16.05
C TYR A 26 -27.31 26.59 -15.90
N VAL A 27 -27.39 27.54 -16.82
CA VAL A 27 -26.67 28.83 -16.73
C VAL A 27 -27.62 29.99 -16.92
N ILE A 28 -27.40 31.06 -16.15
CA ILE A 28 -28.12 32.33 -16.29
C ILE A 28 -27.14 33.50 -16.14
N GLY A 29 -27.46 34.64 -16.74
CA GLY A 29 -26.81 35.91 -16.41
C GLY A 29 -27.34 36.44 -15.08
N GLU A 30 -26.44 36.87 -14.20
CA GLU A 30 -26.81 37.63 -13.00
C GLU A 30 -26.78 39.14 -13.27
N ASN A 31 -27.45 39.93 -12.44
CA ASN A 31 -27.43 41.41 -12.50
C ASN A 31 -26.01 42.00 -12.44
N SER A 32 -25.03 41.21 -11.96
CA SER A 32 -23.60 41.56 -11.97
C SER A 32 -22.93 41.46 -13.34
N GLY A 33 -23.67 41.05 -14.39
CA GLY A 33 -23.12 40.76 -15.71
C GLY A 33 -22.30 39.48 -15.77
N ARG A 34 -22.34 38.62 -14.75
CA ARG A 34 -21.58 37.35 -14.68
C ARG A 34 -22.46 36.12 -14.87
N THR A 35 -21.82 35.03 -15.28
CA THR A 35 -22.47 33.74 -15.49
C THR A 35 -22.69 33.00 -14.18
N LYS A 36 -23.93 32.65 -13.85
CA LYS A 36 -24.26 31.75 -12.75
C LYS A 36 -24.52 30.35 -13.26
N LEU A 37 -23.73 29.40 -12.77
CA LEU A 37 -23.91 27.98 -13.00
C LEU A 37 -24.77 27.37 -11.90
N THR A 38 -25.79 26.61 -12.27
CA THR A 38 -26.67 25.88 -11.35
C THR A 38 -26.67 24.40 -11.71
N TYR A 39 -26.58 23.55 -10.69
CA TYR A 39 -26.72 22.10 -10.81
C TYR A 39 -27.86 21.60 -9.92
N GLU A 40 -28.78 20.84 -10.52
CA GLU A 40 -29.85 20.11 -9.84
C GLU A 40 -29.44 18.65 -9.70
N TYR A 41 -29.31 18.20 -8.45
CA TYR A 41 -28.85 16.86 -8.12
C TYR A 41 -29.97 15.84 -8.41
N PRO A 42 -29.73 14.81 -9.24
CA PRO A 42 -30.79 13.96 -9.78
C PRO A 42 -31.47 13.03 -8.75
N PHE A 43 -30.86 12.78 -7.59
CA PHE A 43 -31.37 11.82 -6.60
C PHE A 43 -32.14 12.47 -5.43
N ASP A 44 -31.87 13.73 -5.10
CA ASP A 44 -32.47 14.42 -3.95
C ASP A 44 -33.19 15.73 -4.33
N GLY A 45 -33.18 16.13 -5.61
CA GLY A 45 -33.81 17.36 -6.11
C GLY A 45 -33.15 18.64 -5.60
N ARG A 46 -32.02 18.53 -4.90
CA ARG A 46 -31.32 19.69 -4.34
C ARG A 46 -30.75 20.54 -5.48
N LYS A 47 -30.83 21.86 -5.34
CA LYS A 47 -30.18 22.81 -6.26
C LYS A 47 -28.98 23.46 -5.59
N ALA A 48 -27.86 23.50 -6.30
CA ALA A 48 -26.70 24.31 -5.92
C ALA A 48 -26.41 25.30 -7.04
N ALA A 49 -26.02 26.53 -6.69
CA ALA A 49 -25.65 27.55 -7.66
C ALA A 49 -24.32 28.21 -7.28
N LYS A 50 -23.55 28.61 -8.30
CA LYS A 50 -22.29 29.32 -8.15
C LYS A 50 -22.06 30.27 -9.31
N THR A 51 -21.79 31.53 -8.99
CA THR A 51 -21.35 32.54 -9.96
C THR A 51 -19.91 32.24 -10.38
N LEU A 52 -19.69 32.07 -11.68
CA LEU A 52 -18.39 31.93 -12.32
C LEU A 52 -17.84 33.32 -12.66
N SER A 53 -16.51 33.44 -12.69
CA SER A 53 -15.83 34.66 -13.16
C SER A 53 -15.80 34.76 -14.69
N ILE A 54 -16.90 34.42 -15.35
CA ILE A 54 -17.10 34.56 -16.80
C ILE A 54 -18.19 35.59 -17.02
N GLU A 55 -17.92 36.61 -17.82
CA GLU A 55 -18.91 37.62 -18.20
C GLU A 55 -20.04 36.98 -19.04
N TRP A 56 -21.29 37.34 -18.75
CA TRP A 56 -22.48 36.84 -19.44
C TRP A 56 -22.68 37.56 -20.77
N LYS A 57 -22.01 37.06 -21.81
CA LYS A 57 -22.08 37.56 -23.19
C LYS A 57 -21.91 36.44 -24.20
N GLU A 58 -22.45 36.64 -25.40
CA GLU A 58 -22.42 35.65 -26.49
C GLU A 58 -21.00 35.16 -26.83
N THR A 59 -20.03 36.08 -26.86
CA THR A 59 -18.63 35.77 -27.18
C THR A 59 -17.95 34.84 -26.16
N ASN A 60 -18.50 34.71 -24.95
CA ASN A 60 -17.98 33.82 -23.91
C ASN A 60 -18.67 32.45 -23.87
N GLY A 61 -19.60 32.15 -24.80
CA GLY A 61 -20.35 30.90 -24.79
C GLY A 61 -19.46 29.64 -24.76
N LEU A 62 -18.37 29.63 -25.53
CA LEU A 62 -17.41 28.52 -25.54
C LEU A 62 -16.67 28.36 -24.20
N GLU A 63 -16.35 29.47 -23.52
CA GLU A 63 -15.69 29.44 -22.21
C GLU A 63 -16.61 28.86 -21.14
N ILE A 64 -17.91 29.20 -21.19
CA ILE A 64 -18.94 28.64 -20.31
C ILE A 64 -19.05 27.12 -20.50
N LEU A 65 -19.05 26.65 -21.76
CA LEU A 65 -19.08 25.22 -22.07
C LEU A 65 -17.84 24.49 -21.51
N LYS A 66 -16.63 25.02 -21.76
CA LYS A 66 -15.38 24.46 -21.22
C LYS A 66 -15.36 24.43 -19.69
N ALA A 67 -15.97 25.42 -19.03
CA ALA A 67 -16.10 25.41 -17.58
C ALA A 67 -16.96 24.26 -17.07
N ILE A 68 -18.10 24.02 -17.72
CA ILE A 68 -19.00 22.91 -17.37
C ILE A 68 -18.33 21.56 -17.65
N GLU A 69 -17.62 21.43 -18.78
CA GLU A 69 -16.87 20.23 -19.14
C GLU A 69 -15.87 19.82 -18.05
N PHE A 70 -15.17 20.80 -17.45
CA PHE A 70 -14.26 20.55 -16.34
C PHE A 70 -14.98 20.25 -15.01
N ILE A 71 -16.04 21.00 -14.69
CA ILE A 71 -16.75 20.93 -13.40
C ILE A 71 -17.57 19.65 -13.29
N LYS A 72 -18.21 19.19 -14.36
CA LYS A 72 -19.13 18.05 -14.37
C LYS A 72 -18.53 16.76 -13.79
N PRO A 73 -17.39 16.23 -14.27
CA PRO A 73 -16.83 14.99 -13.74
C PRO A 73 -16.42 15.11 -12.27
N LEU A 74 -16.04 16.30 -11.80
CA LEU A 74 -15.73 16.54 -10.38
C LEU A 74 -16.98 16.40 -9.50
N VAL A 75 -18.12 16.92 -9.94
CA VAL A 75 -19.38 16.83 -9.20
C VAL A 75 -19.98 15.42 -9.30
N GLN A 76 -20.02 14.83 -10.49
CA GLN A 76 -20.73 13.57 -10.73
C GLN A 76 -19.90 12.32 -10.43
N ASN A 77 -18.61 12.29 -10.83
CA ASN A 77 -17.78 11.08 -10.71
C ASN A 77 -16.96 11.07 -9.41
N GLN A 78 -16.59 12.26 -8.91
CA GLN A 78 -15.79 12.41 -7.68
C GLN A 78 -16.61 12.88 -6.47
N ASN A 79 -17.93 13.04 -6.63
CA ASN A 79 -18.88 13.42 -5.58
C ASN A 79 -18.51 14.72 -4.83
N LEU A 80 -17.95 15.70 -5.54
CA LEU A 80 -17.63 17.03 -4.98
C LEU A 80 -18.85 17.96 -5.03
N THR A 81 -18.89 18.92 -4.10
CA THR A 81 -19.92 19.98 -4.15
C THR A 81 -19.69 20.91 -5.34
N LEU A 82 -20.76 21.47 -5.92
CA LEU A 82 -20.64 22.45 -7.00
C LEU A 82 -19.72 23.62 -6.63
N LYS A 83 -19.80 24.09 -5.38
CA LYS A 83 -18.94 25.16 -4.85
C LYS A 83 -17.45 24.79 -4.95
N GLU A 84 -17.09 23.56 -4.57
CA GLU A 84 -15.71 23.09 -4.59
C GLU A 84 -15.22 22.83 -6.02
N ALA A 85 -16.04 22.23 -6.87
CA ALA A 85 -15.70 21.99 -8.28
C ALA A 85 -15.51 23.31 -9.05
N SER A 86 -16.40 24.29 -8.87
CA SER A 86 -16.24 25.64 -9.46
C SER A 86 -15.03 26.38 -8.93
N ARG A 87 -14.67 26.21 -7.64
CA ARG A 87 -13.44 26.76 -7.06
C ARG A 87 -12.19 26.22 -7.77
N ARG A 88 -12.15 24.91 -8.03
CA ARG A 88 -11.04 24.24 -8.74
C ARG A 88 -10.92 24.72 -10.18
N TRP A 89 -12.05 24.84 -10.89
CA TRP A 89 -12.07 25.42 -12.24
C TRP A 89 -11.51 26.85 -12.24
N GLN A 90 -12.02 27.72 -11.36
CA GLN A 90 -11.60 29.11 -11.28
C GLN A 90 -10.11 29.25 -10.98
N ALA A 91 -9.57 28.40 -10.09
CA ALA A 91 -8.15 28.35 -9.78
C ALA A 91 -7.28 27.91 -10.96
N GLN A 92 -7.78 26.98 -11.80
CA GLN A 92 -7.03 26.42 -12.91
C GLN A 92 -7.02 27.30 -14.17
N PHE A 93 -8.12 28.00 -14.46
CA PHE A 93 -8.31 28.64 -15.77
C PHE A 93 -8.48 30.16 -15.74
N VAL A 94 -8.92 30.77 -14.63
CA VAL A 94 -9.19 32.21 -14.56
C VAL A 94 -8.08 32.99 -13.84
N GLY A 95 -7.34 32.35 -12.94
CA GLY A 95 -6.13 32.92 -12.35
C GLY A 95 -6.31 34.15 -11.45
N ASN A 96 -7.54 34.56 -11.13
CA ASN A 96 -7.81 35.82 -10.39
C ASN A 96 -8.67 35.65 -9.12
N THR A 97 -8.67 34.48 -8.50
CA THR A 97 -8.65 34.50 -7.04
C THR A 97 -7.27 34.98 -6.66
N LYS A 98 -7.10 35.90 -5.70
CA LYS A 98 -5.86 36.00 -4.92
C LYS A 98 -5.47 34.56 -4.63
N THR A 99 -4.53 33.99 -5.39
CA THR A 99 -4.16 32.60 -5.23
C THR A 99 -3.62 32.63 -3.83
N PRO A 100 -4.22 31.95 -2.85
CA PRO A 100 -3.40 31.62 -1.71
C PRO A 100 -2.28 30.84 -2.38
N ASN A 101 -1.06 31.37 -2.37
CA ASN A 101 0.11 30.53 -2.37
C ASN A 101 -0.14 29.60 -1.17
N LYS A 102 -0.91 28.53 -1.37
CA LYS A 102 -1.16 27.57 -0.32
C LYS A 102 0.20 26.97 -0.12
N ALA A 103 0.79 27.31 1.01
CA ALA A 103 2.10 26.82 1.31
C ALA A 103 1.94 25.29 1.45
N TRP A 104 2.94 24.52 1.03
CA TRP A 104 2.87 23.06 1.13
C TRP A 104 2.50 22.58 2.55
N LYS A 105 2.84 23.36 3.58
CA LYS A 105 2.44 23.15 4.98
C LYS A 105 0.92 23.12 5.22
N ASP A 106 0.11 23.79 4.41
CA ASP A 106 -1.33 23.92 4.64
C ASP A 106 -2.09 22.60 4.47
N PHE A 107 -1.54 21.66 3.69
CA PHE A 107 -2.14 20.34 3.39
C PHE A 107 -1.22 19.14 3.65
N LEU A 108 -0.02 19.39 4.17
CA LEU A 108 0.97 18.37 4.57
C LEU A 108 1.20 18.39 6.09
N ILE A 109 0.15 18.62 6.88
CA ILE A 109 0.23 18.64 8.34
C ILE A 109 0.54 17.22 8.83
N ILE A 110 1.64 17.07 9.57
CA ILE A 110 2.12 15.79 10.10
C ILE A 110 2.42 15.90 11.61
N PRO A 111 2.33 14.79 12.37
CA PRO A 111 2.65 14.81 13.79
C PRO A 111 4.12 15.15 14.07
N PRO A 112 4.44 15.64 15.28
CA PRO A 112 5.79 16.02 15.69
C PRO A 112 6.80 14.86 15.60
N LYS A 113 8.11 15.19 15.66
CA LYS A 113 9.15 14.15 15.66
C LYS A 113 9.03 13.32 16.94
N HIS A 114 9.12 12.00 16.82
CA HIS A 114 9.11 11.09 17.97
C HIS A 114 10.39 11.20 18.82
N THR A 115 11.37 11.97 18.37
CA THR A 115 12.66 12.23 19.05
C THR A 115 12.57 13.39 20.05
N TYR A 116 11.42 14.05 20.18
CA TYR A 116 11.23 15.13 21.18
C TYR A 116 11.17 14.55 22.58
N ASN A 117 11.59 15.33 23.59
CA ASN A 117 11.38 14.92 24.97
C ASN A 117 9.87 14.94 25.32
N LYS A 118 9.47 14.28 26.41
CA LYS A 118 8.03 14.08 26.72
C LYS A 118 7.24 15.39 26.79
N LYS A 119 7.77 16.42 27.47
CA LYS A 119 7.12 17.73 27.61
C LYS A 119 6.96 18.44 26.27
N GLU A 120 8.00 18.46 25.44
CA GLU A 120 7.97 19.03 24.10
C GLU A 120 7.02 18.28 23.18
N LEU A 121 7.02 16.94 23.26
CA LEU A 121 6.16 16.09 22.46
C LEU A 121 4.69 16.34 22.80
N ASP A 122 4.34 16.46 24.08
CA ASP A 122 2.97 16.74 24.52
C ASP A 122 2.50 18.12 24.02
N LYS A 123 3.36 19.14 24.16
CA LYS A 123 3.08 20.50 23.64
C LYS A 123 2.89 20.50 22.12
N ALA A 124 3.86 19.98 21.38
CA ALA A 124 3.82 19.95 19.92
C ALA A 124 2.67 19.07 19.39
N THR A 125 2.29 18.02 20.11
CA THR A 125 1.13 17.19 19.76
C THR A 125 -0.18 17.97 19.95
N LYS A 126 -0.28 18.79 21.00
CA LYS A 126 -1.43 19.67 21.22
C LYS A 126 -1.55 20.72 20.10
N GLU A 127 -0.43 21.33 19.72
CA GLU A 127 -0.36 22.29 18.61
C GLU A 127 -0.73 21.65 17.27
N TYR A 128 -0.15 20.50 16.95
CA TYR A 128 -0.50 19.71 15.76
C TYR A 128 -1.99 19.39 15.68
N LYS A 129 -2.61 18.94 16.79
CA LYS A 129 -4.05 18.64 16.81
C LYS A 129 -4.89 19.90 16.61
N ALA A 130 -4.48 21.03 17.17
CA ALA A 130 -5.15 22.31 16.99
C ALA A 130 -5.05 22.80 15.54
N GLU A 131 -3.86 22.74 14.94
CA GLU A 131 -3.62 23.12 13.54
C GLU A 131 -4.42 22.23 12.58
N LEU A 132 -4.38 20.91 12.80
CA LEU A 132 -5.15 19.95 11.99
C LEU A 132 -6.66 20.20 12.09
N LYS A 133 -7.17 20.54 13.28
CA LYS A 133 -8.59 20.84 13.50
C LYS A 133 -9.00 22.19 12.91
N ALA A 134 -8.10 23.18 12.97
CA ALA A 134 -8.34 24.52 12.42
C ALA A 134 -8.23 24.56 10.89
N SER A 135 -7.47 23.63 10.29
CA SER A 135 -7.34 23.54 8.85
C SER A 135 -8.68 23.24 8.17
N THR A 136 -9.02 24.07 7.19
CA THR A 136 -10.20 23.90 6.33
C THR A 136 -9.87 23.25 4.99
N VAL A 137 -8.62 22.80 4.84
CA VAL A 137 -8.06 22.26 3.60
C VAL A 137 -7.93 20.74 3.69
N ASP A 138 -8.30 20.03 2.61
CA ASP A 138 -8.14 18.58 2.49
C ASP A 138 -6.67 18.16 2.69
N GLN A 139 -6.42 17.29 3.66
CA GLN A 139 -5.07 16.92 4.09
C GLN A 139 -4.57 15.69 3.34
N PHE A 140 -3.32 15.70 2.87
CA PHE A 140 -2.73 14.58 2.14
C PHE A 140 -2.86 13.25 2.89
N MET A 141 -2.62 13.28 4.21
CA MET A 141 -2.71 12.08 5.05
C MET A 141 -4.14 11.53 5.18
N GLN A 142 -5.19 12.30 4.86
CA GLN A 142 -6.55 11.75 4.79
C GLN A 142 -6.68 10.75 3.64
N THR A 143 -5.97 10.96 2.53
CA THR A 143 -5.89 9.97 1.43
C THR A 143 -5.21 8.66 1.86
N LYS A 144 -4.48 8.70 2.97
CA LYS A 144 -3.72 7.59 3.55
C LYS A 144 -4.41 6.97 4.78
N GLN A 145 -5.68 7.31 5.05
CA GLN A 145 -6.45 6.68 6.13
C GLN A 145 -6.61 5.17 5.94
N GLY A 146 -6.66 4.44 7.06
CA GLY A 146 -6.80 2.98 7.11
C GLY A 146 -5.49 2.21 6.85
N LEU A 147 -4.35 2.92 6.78
CA LEU A 147 -3.04 2.29 6.71
C LEU A 147 -2.59 1.76 8.08
N THR A 148 -1.55 0.93 8.07
CA THR A 148 -0.90 0.50 9.32
C THR A 148 -0.10 1.65 9.92
N SER A 149 0.08 1.63 11.24
CA SER A 149 0.89 2.62 11.97
C SER A 149 2.33 2.75 11.45
N LYS A 150 2.90 1.68 10.88
CA LYS A 150 4.21 1.72 10.21
C LYS A 150 4.14 2.51 8.91
N THR A 151 3.18 2.21 8.05
CA THR A 151 3.04 2.89 6.75
C THR A 151 2.72 4.37 6.92
N GLU A 152 1.94 4.74 7.94
CA GLU A 152 1.73 6.15 8.31
C GLU A 152 3.05 6.83 8.68
N LYS A 153 3.87 6.19 9.53
CA LYS A 153 5.21 6.70 9.88
C LYS A 153 6.12 6.83 8.66
N ASP A 154 6.07 5.87 7.72
CA ASP A 154 6.83 5.93 6.47
C ASP A 154 6.39 7.13 5.60
N TRP A 155 5.12 7.53 5.65
CA TRP A 155 4.67 8.75 4.98
C TRP A 155 5.16 10.01 5.69
N TYR A 156 5.15 10.04 7.02
CA TYR A 156 5.71 11.16 7.78
C TYR A 156 7.21 11.35 7.49
N SER A 157 7.97 10.27 7.34
CA SER A 157 9.39 10.34 6.99
C SER A 157 9.65 10.81 5.55
N ARG A 158 8.65 10.78 4.66
CA ARG A 158 8.74 11.34 3.30
C ARG A 158 8.31 12.81 3.25
N ILE A 159 7.22 13.15 3.93
CA ILE A 159 6.66 14.50 3.96
C ILE A 159 7.60 15.47 4.69
N ARG A 160 8.26 15.00 5.76
CA ARG A 160 9.15 15.85 6.56
C ARG A 160 10.34 16.42 5.79
N PRO A 161 11.21 15.62 5.14
CA PRO A 161 12.31 16.18 4.36
C PRO A 161 11.82 17.02 3.19
N PHE A 162 10.66 16.69 2.60
CA PHE A 162 10.00 17.52 1.58
C PHE A 162 9.69 18.93 2.10
N LEU A 163 9.04 19.04 3.27
CA LEU A 163 8.71 20.33 3.89
C LEU A 163 9.96 21.07 4.39
N GLU A 164 10.94 20.35 4.94
CA GLU A 164 12.20 20.93 5.40
C GLU A 164 12.98 21.56 4.23
N LEU A 165 13.07 20.88 3.08
CA LEU A 165 13.79 21.40 1.92
C LEU A 165 13.10 22.60 1.28
N ILE A 166 11.77 22.55 1.12
CA ILE A 166 11.03 23.64 0.47
C ILE A 166 10.92 24.91 1.32
N SER A 167 11.18 24.81 2.62
CA SER A 167 11.20 25.94 3.54
C SER A 167 12.56 26.64 3.62
N LYS A 168 13.60 26.12 2.95
CA LYS A 168 14.93 26.74 2.93
C LYS A 168 14.96 28.00 2.07
N ARG A 169 15.90 28.91 2.37
CA ARG A 169 16.11 30.16 1.60
C ARG A 169 16.42 29.89 0.11
N ASN A 170 17.22 28.86 -0.17
CA ASN A 170 17.55 28.40 -1.52
C ASN A 170 16.73 27.16 -1.88
N ALA A 171 15.42 27.22 -1.69
CA ALA A 171 14.54 26.10 -2.00
C ALA A 171 14.49 25.83 -3.52
N PRO A 172 14.32 24.56 -3.93
CA PRO A 172 14.05 24.17 -5.30
C PRO A 172 12.89 24.95 -5.91
N LYS A 173 12.99 25.30 -7.19
CA LYS A 173 11.97 26.08 -7.91
C LYS A 173 11.00 25.19 -8.67
N THR A 174 11.41 23.97 -8.99
CA THR A 174 10.62 22.99 -9.74
C THR A 174 10.44 21.67 -8.99
N GLY A 175 9.42 20.90 -9.38
CA GLY A 175 9.19 19.56 -8.83
C GLY A 175 10.34 18.61 -9.15
N GLU A 176 10.97 18.77 -10.31
CA GLU A 176 12.13 17.99 -10.70
C GLU A 176 13.35 18.27 -9.82
N GLU A 177 13.72 19.54 -9.65
CA GLU A 177 14.82 19.95 -8.77
C GLU A 177 14.60 19.44 -7.34
N LEU A 178 13.38 19.57 -6.84
CA LEU A 178 13.02 19.12 -5.50
C LEU A 178 13.27 17.61 -5.32
N VAL A 179 12.81 16.78 -6.25
CA VAL A 179 12.98 15.32 -6.15
C VAL A 179 14.45 14.94 -6.32
N LYS A 180 15.20 15.61 -7.21
CA LYS A 180 16.64 15.38 -7.40
C LYS A 180 17.43 15.68 -6.12
N GLU A 181 17.18 16.82 -5.49
CA GLU A 181 17.85 17.21 -4.25
C GLU A 181 17.47 16.28 -3.09
N LEU A 182 16.18 15.97 -2.91
CA LEU A 182 15.75 15.01 -1.88
C LEU A 182 16.39 13.62 -2.09
N ALA A 183 16.51 13.16 -3.34
CA ALA A 183 17.11 11.86 -3.65
C ALA A 183 18.63 11.82 -3.40
N ARG A 184 19.32 12.96 -3.52
CA ARG A 184 20.75 13.10 -3.19
C ARG A 184 20.99 12.89 -1.70
N ASP A 185 20.10 13.40 -0.86
CA ASP A 185 20.22 13.37 0.61
C ASP A 185 19.82 12.02 1.25
N LEU A 186 19.34 11.04 0.47
CA LEU A 186 18.90 9.74 0.99
C LEU A 186 20.03 8.84 1.52
N GLY A 187 21.29 9.18 1.28
CA GLY A 187 22.45 8.38 1.71
C GLY A 187 22.52 7.02 1.02
N ASP A 188 23.20 6.05 1.65
CA ASP A 188 23.32 4.69 1.13
C ASP A 188 22.09 3.85 1.50
N ILE A 189 21.17 3.72 0.54
CA ILE A 189 19.95 2.92 0.67
C ILE A 189 19.72 2.13 -0.62
N THR A 190 19.02 1.01 -0.49
CA THR A 190 18.78 0.10 -1.62
C THR A 190 17.91 0.76 -2.72
N PRO A 191 18.04 0.34 -3.99
CA PRO A 191 17.21 0.85 -5.09
C PRO A 191 15.69 0.75 -4.84
N ASP A 192 15.22 -0.32 -4.19
CA ASP A 192 13.79 -0.46 -3.84
C ASP A 192 13.36 0.56 -2.77
N GLN A 193 14.23 0.86 -1.80
CA GLN A 193 13.95 1.92 -0.83
C GLN A 193 13.94 3.30 -1.51
N ARG A 194 14.92 3.59 -2.39
CA ARG A 194 14.96 4.83 -3.20
C ARG A 194 13.68 5.01 -3.99
N LYS A 195 13.24 3.95 -4.68
CA LYS A 195 11.96 3.92 -5.41
C LYS A 195 10.78 4.35 -4.56
N ARG A 196 10.65 3.83 -3.33
CA ARG A 196 9.53 4.18 -2.45
C ARG A 196 9.53 5.65 -2.02
N TYR A 197 10.71 6.25 -1.83
CA TYR A 197 10.84 7.68 -1.54
C TYR A 197 10.49 8.53 -2.76
N ILE A 198 11.12 8.26 -3.91
CA ILE A 198 10.91 9.00 -5.16
C ILE A 198 9.45 8.95 -5.59
N ASP A 199 8.86 7.75 -5.63
CA ASP A 199 7.44 7.59 -6.01
C ASP A 199 6.53 8.28 -4.98
N GLY A 200 6.89 8.27 -3.69
CA GLY A 200 6.15 8.96 -2.64
C GLY A 200 6.18 10.49 -2.78
N TRP A 201 7.32 11.09 -3.11
CA TRP A 201 7.43 12.53 -3.35
C TRP A 201 6.69 12.95 -4.63
N CYS A 202 6.76 12.14 -5.68
CA CYS A 202 5.95 12.36 -6.88
C CYS A 202 4.45 12.35 -6.57
N GLU A 203 4.01 11.44 -5.69
CA GLU A 203 2.61 11.39 -5.25
C GLU A 203 2.20 12.64 -4.45
N ILE A 204 3.07 13.16 -3.58
CA ILE A 204 2.83 14.41 -2.85
C ILE A 204 2.71 15.60 -3.82
N LEU A 205 3.60 15.69 -4.82
CA LEU A 205 3.58 16.74 -5.83
C LEU A 205 2.27 16.72 -6.63
N ASN A 206 1.88 15.54 -7.15
CA ASN A 206 0.63 15.37 -7.89
C ASN A 206 -0.58 15.73 -7.03
N TYR A 207 -0.61 15.33 -5.76
CA TYR A 207 -1.68 15.72 -4.84
C TYR A 207 -1.81 17.24 -4.70
N GLY A 208 -0.69 17.95 -4.54
CA GLY A 208 -0.68 19.42 -4.46
C GLY A 208 -1.23 20.06 -5.74
N ILE A 209 -0.82 19.57 -6.90
CA ILE A 209 -1.28 20.09 -8.20
C ILE A 209 -2.78 19.82 -8.39
N GLU A 210 -3.21 18.57 -8.22
CA GLU A 210 -4.55 18.12 -8.55
C GLU A 210 -5.61 18.60 -7.54
N ARG A 211 -5.28 18.65 -6.24
CA ARG A 211 -6.25 18.98 -5.18
C ARG A 211 -6.14 20.40 -4.66
N HIS A 212 -4.95 21.00 -4.75
CA HIS A 212 -4.66 22.32 -4.18
C HIS A 212 -4.20 23.35 -5.21
N SER A 213 -4.24 23.01 -6.50
CA SER A 213 -3.91 23.92 -7.61
C SER A 213 -2.50 24.49 -7.50
N MET A 214 -1.55 23.70 -6.99
CA MET A 214 -0.14 24.11 -6.94
C MET A 214 0.38 24.40 -8.36
N PRO A 215 1.26 25.40 -8.55
CA PRO A 215 1.74 25.80 -9.87
C PRO A 215 2.35 24.64 -10.68
N LYS A 216 2.13 24.65 -12.01
CA LYS A 216 2.62 23.60 -12.94
C LYS A 216 4.15 23.36 -12.90
N ARG A 217 4.94 24.33 -12.42
CA ARG A 217 6.39 24.12 -12.21
C ARG A 217 6.69 22.97 -11.23
N TRP A 218 5.73 22.58 -10.41
CA TRP A 218 5.83 21.48 -9.46
C TRP A 218 5.51 20.10 -10.04
N ILE A 219 5.31 19.99 -11.36
CA ILE A 219 5.14 18.69 -12.03
C ILE A 219 6.30 17.75 -11.65
N PRO A 220 6.03 16.49 -11.29
CA PRO A 220 7.08 15.52 -10.97
C PRO A 220 8.05 15.28 -12.13
N PRO A 221 9.27 14.79 -11.86
CA PRO A 221 10.21 14.40 -12.91
C PRO A 221 9.62 13.36 -13.87
N SER A 222 10.11 13.36 -15.11
CA SER A 222 9.75 12.37 -16.12
C SER A 222 10.11 10.94 -15.69
N GLU A 223 9.50 9.93 -16.32
CA GLU A 223 9.76 8.52 -16.01
C GLU A 223 11.24 8.15 -16.21
N SER A 224 11.91 8.74 -17.21
CA SER A 224 13.34 8.56 -17.46
C SER A 224 14.18 9.02 -16.27
N ILE A 225 13.96 10.26 -15.80
CA ILE A 225 14.66 10.83 -14.65
C ILE A 225 14.35 10.03 -13.38
N ARG A 226 13.09 9.63 -13.19
CA ARG A 226 12.70 8.79 -12.05
C ARG A 226 13.44 7.44 -12.05
N LYS A 227 13.68 6.83 -13.20
CA LYS A 227 14.45 5.57 -13.31
C LYS A 227 15.92 5.78 -12.96
N GLU A 228 16.52 6.86 -13.46
CA GLU A 228 17.90 7.24 -13.13
C GLU A 228 18.08 7.43 -11.62
N LEU A 229 17.19 8.21 -10.98
CA LEU A 229 17.24 8.48 -9.55
C LEU A 229 17.02 7.23 -8.66
N LYS A 230 16.25 6.25 -9.16
CA LYS A 230 16.02 4.98 -8.46
C LYS A 230 17.29 4.12 -8.43
N GLY A 231 18.12 4.25 -9.46
CA GLY A 231 19.28 3.40 -9.69
C GLY A 231 18.90 1.97 -10.10
N SER A 232 19.93 1.20 -10.42
CA SER A 232 19.83 -0.24 -10.68
C SER A 232 20.33 -1.03 -9.47
N SER A 233 19.80 -2.24 -9.30
CA SER A 233 20.41 -3.18 -8.36
C SER A 233 21.58 -3.87 -9.06
N THR A 234 22.70 -3.98 -8.36
CA THR A 234 23.86 -4.77 -8.79
C THR A 234 23.72 -6.25 -8.49
N ARG A 235 22.78 -6.63 -7.62
CA ARG A 235 22.51 -8.03 -7.28
C ARG A 235 21.62 -8.67 -8.33
N THR A 236 21.92 -9.91 -8.67
CA THR A 236 20.98 -10.71 -9.45
C THR A 236 19.73 -11.00 -8.61
N ARG A 237 18.64 -11.37 -9.29
CA ARG A 237 17.41 -11.73 -8.60
C ARG A 237 17.60 -12.96 -7.71
N GLU A 238 18.46 -13.88 -8.10
CA GLU A 238 18.76 -15.11 -7.36
C GLU A 238 19.53 -14.80 -6.07
N GLU A 239 20.55 -13.94 -6.14
CA GLU A 239 21.31 -13.46 -4.97
C GLU A 239 20.45 -12.66 -3.98
N ALA A 240 19.36 -12.06 -4.44
CA ALA A 240 18.44 -11.31 -3.59
C ALA A 240 17.41 -12.20 -2.88
N LEU A 241 17.27 -13.48 -3.26
CA LEU A 241 16.30 -14.38 -2.64
C LEU A 241 16.82 -14.89 -1.31
N THR A 242 15.97 -14.80 -0.29
CA THR A 242 16.25 -15.43 1.00
C THR A 242 16.33 -16.95 0.82
N PRO A 243 17.44 -17.60 1.22
CA PRO A 243 17.59 -19.04 1.10
C PRO A 243 16.57 -19.77 1.98
N TYR A 244 16.28 -21.02 1.66
CA TYR A 244 15.54 -21.91 2.56
C TYR A 244 16.48 -22.53 3.60
N ILE A 245 15.92 -22.99 4.73
CA ILE A 245 16.68 -23.78 5.71
C ILE A 245 16.73 -25.24 5.26
N GLU A 246 17.92 -25.83 5.31
CA GLU A 246 18.14 -27.24 4.97
C GLU A 246 17.41 -28.18 5.95
N GLU A 247 17.02 -29.35 5.47
CA GLU A 247 16.21 -30.31 6.22
C GLU A 247 16.90 -30.78 7.51
N ASN A 248 18.18 -31.17 7.41
CA ASN A 248 18.98 -31.60 8.55
C ASN A 248 19.18 -30.51 9.60
N ASP A 249 19.34 -29.25 9.17
CA ASP A 249 19.50 -28.12 10.08
C ASP A 249 18.17 -27.79 10.78
N LEU A 250 17.05 -27.87 10.07
CA LEU A 250 15.72 -27.73 10.67
C LEU A 250 15.41 -28.86 11.66
N PHE A 251 15.77 -30.11 11.33
CA PHE A 251 15.61 -31.26 12.23
C PHE A 251 16.35 -31.00 13.55
N LYS A 252 17.65 -30.65 13.49
CA LYS A 252 18.47 -30.36 14.68
C LYS A 252 17.89 -29.22 15.51
N LEU A 253 17.42 -28.16 14.85
CA LEU A 253 16.80 -27.02 15.52
C LEU A 253 15.52 -27.44 16.26
N LEU A 254 14.63 -28.19 15.60
CA LEU A 254 13.38 -28.63 16.22
C LEU A 254 13.63 -29.63 17.36
N ASP A 255 14.62 -30.51 17.23
CA ASP A 255 14.97 -31.48 18.28
C ASP A 255 15.53 -30.79 19.55
N ASP A 256 16.43 -29.82 19.36
CA ASP A 256 16.92 -28.97 20.47
C ASP A 256 15.79 -28.18 21.13
N LEU A 257 14.92 -27.53 20.35
CA LEU A 257 13.81 -26.77 20.90
C LEU A 257 12.80 -27.67 21.62
N GLU A 258 12.51 -28.86 21.10
CA GLU A 258 11.55 -29.78 21.69
C GLU A 258 11.91 -30.16 23.14
N SER A 259 13.20 -30.26 23.42
CA SER A 259 13.74 -30.57 24.76
C SER A 259 14.02 -29.34 25.62
N SER A 260 14.50 -28.24 25.02
CA SER A 260 14.98 -27.06 25.76
C SER A 260 13.96 -25.93 25.91
N ASP A 261 13.09 -25.73 24.91
CA ASP A 261 12.09 -24.66 24.86
C ASP A 261 10.84 -25.12 24.07
N PRO A 262 9.93 -25.87 24.71
CA PRO A 262 8.76 -26.44 24.04
C PRO A 262 7.82 -25.38 23.44
N GLU A 263 7.77 -24.17 23.99
CA GLU A 263 6.97 -23.06 23.45
C GLU A 263 7.56 -22.59 22.11
N MET A 264 8.88 -22.39 22.04
CA MET A 264 9.56 -22.07 20.78
C MET A 264 9.56 -23.24 19.79
N PHE A 265 9.60 -24.49 20.26
CA PHE A 265 9.39 -25.66 19.39
C PHE A 265 8.04 -25.58 18.68
N LEU A 266 6.96 -25.34 19.45
CA LEU A 266 5.62 -25.21 18.89
C LEU A 266 5.56 -24.07 17.87
N ALA A 267 6.07 -22.89 18.21
CA ALA A 267 6.06 -21.73 17.32
C ALA A 267 6.87 -21.96 16.04
N THR A 268 8.09 -22.50 16.18
CA THR A 268 9.02 -22.75 15.07
C THR A 268 8.50 -23.85 14.15
N GLY A 269 8.00 -24.94 14.73
CA GLY A 269 7.38 -26.05 14.00
C GLY A 269 6.13 -25.59 13.23
N LEU A 270 5.25 -24.81 13.85
CA LEU A 270 4.09 -24.24 13.15
C LEU A 270 4.52 -23.40 11.93
N VAL A 271 5.56 -22.58 12.06
CA VAL A 271 6.07 -21.75 10.96
C VAL A 271 6.71 -22.59 9.85
N SER A 272 7.60 -23.51 10.17
CA SER A 272 8.40 -24.25 9.19
C SER A 272 7.63 -25.38 8.51
N ILE A 273 6.82 -26.13 9.26
CA ILE A 273 6.10 -27.31 8.76
C ILE A 273 4.86 -26.92 7.95
N PHE A 274 4.19 -25.81 8.29
CA PHE A 274 3.01 -25.33 7.56
C PHE A 274 3.31 -24.17 6.62
N GLY A 275 4.59 -23.76 6.52
CA GLY A 275 5.02 -22.65 5.69
C GLY A 275 4.31 -21.34 6.04
N LEU A 276 4.14 -21.00 7.33
CA LEU A 276 3.44 -19.78 7.77
C LEU A 276 4.35 -18.55 7.64
N ARG A 277 3.75 -17.36 7.48
CA ARG A 277 4.47 -16.11 7.75
C ARG A 277 4.66 -16.02 9.24
N LEU A 278 5.76 -15.40 9.68
CA LEU A 278 6.03 -15.24 11.12
C LEU A 278 4.86 -14.56 11.86
N ALA A 279 4.24 -13.55 11.23
CA ALA A 279 3.09 -12.85 11.78
C ALA A 279 1.76 -13.64 11.75
N GLU A 280 1.67 -14.71 10.96
CA GLU A 280 0.46 -15.55 10.85
C GLU A 280 0.17 -16.36 12.11
N LEU A 281 1.15 -16.52 13.01
CA LEU A 281 0.96 -17.07 14.36
C LEU A 281 -0.17 -16.38 15.14
N ALA A 282 -0.46 -15.11 14.84
CA ALA A 282 -1.50 -14.32 15.49
C ALA A 282 -2.94 -14.68 15.08
N VAL A 283 -3.12 -15.43 14.00
CA VAL A 283 -4.43 -15.64 13.36
C VAL A 283 -4.67 -17.10 13.01
N LEU A 284 -4.07 -18.01 13.77
CA LEU A 284 -4.27 -19.45 13.63
C LEU A 284 -5.59 -19.90 14.26
N LYS A 285 -6.23 -20.87 13.62
CA LYS A 285 -7.46 -21.52 14.10
C LYS A 285 -7.42 -22.99 13.75
N VAL A 286 -7.86 -23.84 14.67
CA VAL A 286 -8.02 -25.28 14.41
C VAL A 286 -9.50 -25.58 14.25
N ARG A 287 -9.88 -26.24 13.15
CA ARG A 287 -11.25 -26.71 12.88
C ARG A 287 -11.18 -28.13 12.36
N GLU A 288 -11.94 -29.04 12.97
CA GLU A 288 -12.02 -30.45 12.51
C GLU A 288 -10.63 -31.11 12.35
N GLY A 289 -9.70 -30.83 13.28
CA GLY A 289 -8.32 -31.36 13.22
C GLY A 289 -7.42 -30.73 12.15
N ASN A 290 -7.92 -29.75 11.39
CA ASN A 290 -7.17 -29.02 10.38
C ASN A 290 -6.78 -27.62 10.86
N LEU A 291 -5.61 -27.15 10.41
CA LEU A 291 -5.12 -25.82 10.72
C LEU A 291 -5.52 -24.82 9.62
N TYR A 292 -6.00 -23.66 10.06
CA TYR A 292 -6.40 -22.55 9.22
C TYR A 292 -5.70 -21.27 9.66
N VAL A 293 -5.44 -20.39 8.70
CA VAL A 293 -4.80 -19.10 8.93
C VAL A 293 -5.67 -17.96 8.41
N GLY A 294 -5.88 -16.96 9.26
CA GLY A 294 -6.52 -15.71 8.89
C GLY A 294 -5.60 -14.80 8.07
N GLN A 295 -6.04 -13.56 7.85
CA GLN A 295 -5.29 -12.59 7.05
C GLN A 295 -4.46 -11.67 7.94
N VAL A 296 -3.18 -11.54 7.63
CA VAL A 296 -2.27 -10.60 8.32
C VAL A 296 -1.89 -9.38 7.47
N LYS A 297 -2.20 -9.41 6.16
CA LYS A 297 -1.90 -8.32 5.23
C LYS A 297 -3.10 -7.39 5.10
N ASN A 298 -2.99 -6.19 5.65
CA ASN A 298 -3.96 -5.12 5.46
C ASN A 298 -3.68 -4.43 4.11
N ASN A 299 -4.68 -4.38 3.23
CA ASN A 299 -4.64 -3.59 2.01
C ASN A 299 -5.91 -2.76 1.95
N LYS A 300 -5.77 -1.43 1.93
CA LYS A 300 -6.86 -0.44 1.94
C LYS A 300 -8.00 -0.79 0.99
N ASN A 301 -7.68 -1.24 -0.23
CA ASN A 301 -8.68 -1.56 -1.26
C ASN A 301 -9.47 -2.84 -0.97
N THR A 302 -9.09 -3.59 0.05
CA THR A 302 -9.64 -4.90 0.38
C THR A 302 -9.85 -5.14 1.87
N THR A 303 -9.54 -4.16 2.73
CA THR A 303 -9.65 -4.25 4.18
C THR A 303 -11.09 -4.55 4.63
N ASN A 304 -12.08 -4.06 3.88
CA ASN A 304 -13.50 -4.26 4.19
C ASN A 304 -14.10 -5.55 3.58
N GLN A 305 -13.32 -6.34 2.85
CA GLN A 305 -13.81 -7.58 2.27
C GLN A 305 -13.71 -8.72 3.30
N LYS A 306 -14.84 -9.40 3.56
CA LYS A 306 -14.83 -10.67 4.31
C LYS A 306 -13.99 -11.69 3.54
N ARG A 307 -12.84 -12.05 4.11
CA ARG A 307 -11.95 -13.06 3.55
C ARG A 307 -12.08 -14.35 4.34
N LYS A 308 -12.11 -15.47 3.62
CA LYS A 308 -12.13 -16.80 4.23
C LYS A 308 -10.75 -17.12 4.80
N ASP A 309 -10.74 -17.77 5.96
CA ASP A 309 -9.53 -18.36 6.52
C ASP A 309 -9.02 -19.44 5.54
N ARG A 310 -7.71 -19.50 5.38
CA ARG A 310 -7.06 -20.38 4.41
C ARG A 310 -6.58 -21.64 5.11
N ARG A 311 -6.89 -22.82 4.56
CA ARG A 311 -6.31 -24.08 5.06
C ARG A 311 -4.81 -24.09 4.79
N VAL A 312 -4.04 -24.55 5.77
CA VAL A 312 -2.60 -24.81 5.64
C VAL A 312 -2.35 -26.30 5.75
N PHE A 313 -1.33 -26.78 5.05
CA PHE A 313 -0.97 -28.18 4.95
C PHE A 313 0.41 -28.38 5.57
N ALA A 314 0.63 -29.52 6.20
CA ALA A 314 1.91 -29.87 6.79
C ALA A 314 2.83 -30.47 5.73
N MET A 315 4.11 -30.10 5.80
CA MET A 315 5.21 -30.76 5.09
C MET A 315 6.19 -31.25 6.14
N ASP A 316 5.98 -32.47 6.62
CA ASP A 316 6.75 -33.04 7.72
C ASP A 316 8.23 -33.20 7.38
N LEU A 317 9.06 -33.42 8.40
CA LEU A 317 10.44 -33.86 8.22
C LEU A 317 10.44 -35.36 7.95
N VAL A 318 11.34 -35.84 7.10
CA VAL A 318 11.51 -37.28 6.85
C VAL A 318 11.73 -38.04 8.16
N GLU A 319 12.55 -37.48 9.05
CA GLU A 319 12.93 -38.07 10.34
C GLU A 319 11.86 -37.91 11.44
N LYS A 320 10.86 -37.04 11.24
CA LYS A 320 9.76 -36.82 12.21
C LYS A 320 8.39 -36.93 11.49
N PRO A 321 7.97 -38.14 11.09
CA PRO A 321 6.67 -38.35 10.44
C PRO A 321 5.50 -37.98 11.37
N ASN A 322 4.42 -37.45 10.81
CA ASN A 322 3.23 -36.95 11.52
C ASN A 322 3.48 -35.74 12.45
N LEU A 323 4.61 -35.05 12.32
CA LEU A 323 4.91 -33.87 13.12
C LEU A 323 3.85 -32.78 12.99
N GLY A 324 3.30 -32.55 11.79
CA GLY A 324 2.23 -31.60 11.58
C GLY A 324 0.98 -31.91 12.41
N LYS A 325 0.57 -33.18 12.50
CA LYS A 325 -0.56 -33.59 13.35
C LYS A 325 -0.26 -33.35 14.82
N LYS A 326 0.95 -33.68 15.27
CA LYS A 326 1.43 -33.41 16.65
C LYS A 326 1.35 -31.92 16.97
N LEU A 327 1.85 -31.05 16.09
CA LEU A 327 1.83 -29.60 16.28
C LEU A 327 0.41 -29.03 16.35
N ILE A 328 -0.51 -29.51 15.50
CA ILE A 328 -1.94 -29.12 15.58
C ILE A 328 -2.54 -29.52 16.92
N HIS A 329 -2.25 -30.74 17.39
CA HIS A 329 -2.74 -31.23 18.67
C HIS A 329 -2.23 -30.38 19.83
N LEU A 330 -0.91 -30.13 19.88
CA LEU A 330 -0.28 -29.27 20.90
C LEU A 330 -0.86 -27.85 20.90
N TYR A 331 -1.01 -27.25 19.72
CA TYR A 331 -1.60 -25.92 19.59
C TYR A 331 -3.07 -25.88 20.04
N LYS A 332 -3.86 -26.90 19.68
CA LYS A 332 -5.28 -26.99 20.05
C LYS A 332 -5.47 -27.25 21.55
N SER A 333 -4.67 -28.13 22.13
CA SER A 333 -4.81 -28.54 23.53
C SER A 333 -4.41 -27.44 24.51
N GLN A 334 -3.61 -26.46 24.06
CA GLN A 334 -3.06 -25.38 24.89
C GLN A 334 -2.22 -25.88 26.08
N LEU A 335 -1.82 -27.16 26.07
CA LEU A 335 -0.88 -27.74 27.05
C LEU A 335 0.48 -27.06 26.94
N ILE A 336 0.89 -26.75 25.71
CA ILE A 336 2.03 -25.89 25.40
C ILE A 336 1.46 -24.65 24.74
N LYS A 337 1.85 -23.47 25.23
CA LYS A 337 1.44 -22.20 24.66
C LYS A 337 2.51 -21.67 23.72
N LEU A 338 2.14 -20.68 22.91
CA LEU A 338 3.14 -19.88 22.21
C LEU A 338 3.95 -19.07 23.23
N PRO A 339 5.20 -18.71 22.90
CA PRO A 339 6.04 -17.91 23.77
C PRO A 339 5.36 -16.64 24.30
N ALA A 340 5.55 -16.34 25.58
CA ALA A 340 4.88 -15.21 26.26
C ALA A 340 5.08 -13.86 25.54
N THR A 341 6.24 -13.63 24.94
CA THR A 341 6.53 -12.39 24.18
C THR A 341 5.70 -12.31 22.90
N ILE A 342 5.49 -13.43 22.22
CA ILE A 342 4.64 -13.55 21.02
C ILE A 342 3.17 -13.35 21.42
N LEU A 343 2.69 -14.03 22.47
CA LEU A 343 1.32 -13.86 22.99
C LEU A 343 1.03 -12.41 23.38
N THR A 344 1.99 -11.73 24.01
CA THR A 344 1.87 -10.31 24.35
C THR A 344 1.64 -9.46 23.10
N GLN A 345 2.41 -9.69 22.03
CA GLN A 345 2.20 -8.95 20.78
C GLN A 345 0.88 -9.32 20.09
N ILE A 346 0.44 -10.58 20.17
CA ILE A 346 -0.87 -11.03 19.64
C ILE A 346 -2.01 -10.23 20.30
N ASN A 347 -1.99 -10.09 21.62
CA ASN A 347 -2.99 -9.33 22.36
C ASN A 347 -2.99 -7.84 22.00
N LEU A 348 -1.84 -7.30 21.57
CA LEU A 348 -1.70 -5.90 21.15
C LEU A 348 -2.06 -5.66 19.68
N VAL A 349 -2.29 -6.71 18.87
CA VAL A 349 -2.56 -6.56 17.43
C VAL A 349 -3.77 -5.67 17.17
N GLN A 350 -4.89 -5.90 17.85
CA GLN A 350 -6.11 -5.12 17.65
C GLN A 350 -5.90 -3.64 18.02
N LYS A 351 -5.21 -3.38 19.13
CA LYS A 351 -4.90 -2.03 19.62
C LYS A 351 -3.94 -1.29 18.69
N LYS A 352 -2.91 -1.97 18.16
CA LYS A 352 -1.87 -1.38 17.31
C LYS A 352 -2.19 -1.41 15.81
N ASN A 353 -3.21 -2.17 15.41
CA ASN A 353 -3.51 -2.54 14.03
C ASN A 353 -2.26 -3.02 13.26
N ARG A 354 -1.45 -3.89 13.90
CA ARG A 354 -0.13 -4.28 13.40
C ARG A 354 0.23 -5.72 13.78
N PHE A 355 0.17 -6.61 12.79
CA PHE A 355 0.59 -8.02 12.91
C PHE A 355 2.12 -8.20 12.88
N GLY A 356 2.85 -7.26 12.26
CA GLY A 356 4.30 -7.39 12.09
C GLY A 356 5.10 -7.49 13.39
N ASP A 357 4.58 -6.94 14.50
CA ASP A 357 5.23 -7.03 15.81
C ASP A 357 5.25 -8.47 16.35
N VAL A 358 4.27 -9.31 15.99
CA VAL A 358 4.24 -10.73 16.35
C VAL A 358 5.37 -11.48 15.66
N GLY A 359 5.56 -11.24 14.36
CA GLY A 359 6.66 -11.83 13.61
C GLY A 359 8.04 -11.35 14.10
N GLN A 360 8.14 -10.09 14.54
CA GLN A 360 9.36 -9.57 15.15
C GLN A 360 9.66 -10.25 16.50
N ALA A 361 8.66 -10.42 17.37
CA ALA A 361 8.83 -11.11 18.64
C ALA A 361 9.32 -12.55 18.45
N PHE A 362 8.74 -13.29 17.49
CA PHE A 362 9.22 -14.61 17.10
C PHE A 362 10.69 -14.58 16.65
N ARG A 363 11.02 -13.66 15.73
CA ARG A 363 12.40 -13.48 15.25
C ARG A 363 13.37 -13.22 16.39
N ASP A 364 13.06 -12.28 17.27
CA ASP A 364 13.98 -11.86 18.34
C ASP A 364 14.22 -12.97 19.36
N GLN A 365 13.26 -13.89 19.56
CA GLN A 365 13.46 -15.09 20.37
C GLN A 365 14.28 -16.14 19.64
N LEU A 366 13.95 -16.47 18.39
CA LEU A 366 14.64 -17.50 17.62
C LEU A 366 16.14 -17.18 17.45
N LEU A 367 16.49 -15.91 17.20
CA LEU A 367 17.89 -15.48 17.05
C LEU A 367 18.74 -15.66 18.32
N LYS A 368 18.13 -15.90 19.48
CA LYS A 368 18.86 -16.18 20.73
C LYS A 368 19.26 -17.65 20.85
N ASN A 369 18.54 -18.56 20.18
CA ASN A 369 18.79 -20.00 20.25
C ASN A 369 20.18 -20.34 19.72
N LYS A 370 20.85 -21.29 20.40
CA LYS A 370 22.24 -21.67 20.10
C LYS A 370 22.35 -22.38 18.75
N VAL A 371 21.46 -23.34 18.48
CA VAL A 371 21.45 -24.07 17.20
C VAL A 371 21.17 -23.14 16.03
N TRP A 372 20.25 -22.19 16.19
CA TRP A 372 20.00 -21.16 15.16
C TRP A 372 21.27 -20.36 14.83
N LYS A 373 22.03 -19.94 15.84
CA LYS A 373 23.30 -19.21 15.62
C LYS A 373 24.33 -20.05 14.86
N GLU A 374 24.39 -21.36 15.09
CA GLU A 374 25.27 -22.24 14.32
C GLU A 374 24.82 -22.38 12.86
N ILE A 375 23.52 -22.40 12.61
CA ILE A 375 22.96 -22.40 11.24
C ILE A 375 23.31 -21.07 10.53
N GLU A 376 23.16 -19.93 11.20
CA GLU A 376 23.52 -18.61 10.67
C GLU A 376 25.02 -18.46 10.38
N LYS A 377 25.89 -19.11 11.16
CA LYS A 377 27.33 -19.15 10.86
C LYS A 377 27.64 -19.90 9.56
N LYS A 378 26.91 -20.98 9.26
CA LYS A 378 27.08 -21.73 8.00
C LYS A 378 26.55 -20.95 6.80
N ASN A 379 25.44 -20.24 6.98
CA ASN A 379 24.82 -19.44 5.93
C ASN A 379 24.35 -18.09 6.50
N LYS A 380 25.13 -17.04 6.25
CA LYS A 380 24.86 -15.68 6.76
C LYS A 380 23.61 -15.03 6.16
N ASP A 381 23.11 -15.55 5.04
CA ASP A 381 21.89 -15.04 4.38
C ASP A 381 20.63 -15.72 4.92
N ILE A 382 20.76 -16.73 5.79
CA ILE A 382 19.62 -17.36 6.42
C ILE A 382 18.92 -16.38 7.36
N THR A 383 17.59 -16.40 7.33
CA THR A 383 16.78 -15.58 8.23
C THR A 383 15.66 -16.42 8.81
N PRO A 384 14.96 -15.98 9.87
CA PRO A 384 13.78 -16.70 10.34
C PRO A 384 12.71 -16.92 9.25
N TYR A 385 12.70 -16.10 8.21
CA TYR A 385 11.79 -16.28 7.07
C TYR A 385 12.19 -17.47 6.18
N SER A 386 13.45 -17.93 6.23
CA SER A 386 13.94 -19.15 5.58
C SER A 386 13.18 -20.41 5.99
N LEU A 387 12.62 -20.43 7.22
CA LEU A 387 11.71 -21.50 7.68
C LEU A 387 10.50 -21.66 6.76
N ARG A 388 9.91 -20.54 6.31
CA ARG A 388 8.79 -20.55 5.36
C ARG A 388 9.26 -20.92 3.95
N HIS A 389 10.47 -20.52 3.56
CA HIS A 389 11.03 -20.87 2.25
C HIS A 389 11.29 -22.38 2.14
N ARG A 390 11.64 -23.06 3.24
CA ARG A 390 11.77 -24.53 3.29
C ARG A 390 10.48 -25.23 2.87
N PHE A 391 9.32 -24.78 3.36
CA PHE A 391 8.05 -25.33 2.93
C PHE A 391 7.84 -25.23 1.41
N ALA A 392 8.09 -24.05 0.83
CA ALA A 392 7.94 -23.83 -0.61
C ALA A 392 8.91 -24.69 -1.43
N HIS A 393 10.17 -24.78 -0.97
CA HIS A 393 11.17 -25.65 -1.58
C HIS A 393 10.70 -27.10 -1.59
N GLN A 394 10.22 -27.60 -0.45
CA GLN A 394 9.76 -28.97 -0.30
C GLN A 394 8.51 -29.27 -1.15
N CYS A 395 7.59 -28.32 -1.31
CA CYS A 395 6.46 -28.47 -2.25
C CYS A 395 6.92 -28.81 -3.68
N HIS A 396 8.05 -28.27 -4.12
CA HIS A 396 8.50 -28.39 -5.51
C HIS A 396 9.66 -29.35 -5.73
N LYS A 397 10.44 -29.64 -4.69
CA LYS A 397 11.70 -30.38 -4.78
C LYS A 397 11.82 -31.52 -3.77
N GLY A 398 10.94 -31.56 -2.77
CA GLY A 398 10.96 -32.56 -1.70
C GLY A 398 10.39 -33.93 -2.07
N SER A 399 9.87 -34.09 -3.29
CA SER A 399 9.20 -35.32 -3.72
C SER A 399 9.40 -35.56 -5.21
N ASN A 400 9.33 -36.84 -5.59
CA ASN A 400 9.22 -37.26 -6.97
C ASN A 400 7.88 -36.89 -7.60
N ASN A 401 6.87 -36.50 -6.80
CA ASN A 401 5.63 -35.92 -7.29
C ASN A 401 5.46 -34.49 -6.76
N PRO A 402 6.07 -33.48 -7.40
CA PRO A 402 5.99 -32.09 -6.97
C PRO A 402 4.55 -31.55 -6.96
N ILE A 403 4.23 -30.76 -5.94
CA ILE A 403 2.98 -30.02 -5.87
C ILE A 403 2.98 -28.94 -6.96
N SER A 404 1.83 -28.79 -7.65
CA SER A 404 1.67 -27.77 -8.68
C SER A 404 1.90 -26.35 -8.12
N ILE A 405 2.41 -25.44 -8.95
CA ILE A 405 2.63 -24.04 -8.54
C ILE A 405 1.32 -23.39 -8.05
N LYS A 406 0.19 -23.74 -8.66
CA LYS A 406 -1.13 -23.20 -8.27
C LYS A 406 -1.51 -23.65 -6.86
N ASP A 407 -1.33 -24.93 -6.56
CA ASP A 407 -1.71 -25.52 -5.27
C ASP A 407 -0.76 -25.07 -4.17
N ALA A 408 0.56 -25.05 -4.43
CA ALA A 408 1.55 -24.50 -3.50
C ALA A 408 1.30 -23.01 -3.23
N ALA A 409 0.98 -22.21 -4.27
CA ALA A 409 0.63 -20.81 -4.10
C ALA A 409 -0.64 -20.64 -3.25
N ALA A 410 -1.67 -21.44 -3.49
CA ALA A 410 -2.88 -21.45 -2.68
C ALA A 410 -2.58 -21.86 -1.23
N ALA A 411 -1.77 -22.90 -1.01
CA ALA A 411 -1.34 -23.38 0.31
C ALA A 411 -0.39 -22.43 1.05
N MET A 412 0.15 -21.40 0.39
CA MET A 412 0.94 -20.33 1.03
C MET A 412 0.19 -18.99 1.09
N GLY A 413 -0.97 -18.86 0.45
CA GLY A 413 -1.68 -17.59 0.32
C GLY A 413 -0.90 -16.59 -0.53
N HIS A 414 -0.38 -17.04 -1.67
CA HIS A 414 0.28 -16.23 -2.70
C HIS A 414 -0.62 -16.10 -3.93
N LYS A 415 -0.47 -15.00 -4.67
CA LYS A 415 -0.87 -14.99 -6.09
C LYS A 415 0.14 -15.84 -6.86
N VAL A 416 -0.30 -16.58 -7.87
CA VAL A 416 0.54 -17.49 -8.67
C VAL A 416 1.78 -16.78 -9.22
N GLY A 417 1.62 -15.62 -9.85
CA GLY A 417 2.75 -14.85 -10.39
C GLY A 417 3.76 -14.41 -9.33
N THR A 418 3.30 -14.07 -8.13
CA THR A 418 4.20 -13.75 -7.00
C THR A 418 4.91 -14.99 -6.47
N HIS A 419 4.25 -16.13 -6.44
CA HIS A 419 4.86 -17.40 -6.03
C HIS A 419 5.97 -17.80 -7.01
N MET A 420 5.65 -17.86 -8.30
CA MET A 420 6.62 -18.15 -9.37
C MET A 420 7.78 -17.16 -9.37
N SER A 421 7.50 -15.89 -9.08
CA SER A 421 8.53 -14.85 -9.03
C SER A 421 9.60 -15.10 -7.96
N ASN A 422 9.25 -15.76 -6.86
CA ASN A 422 10.15 -16.01 -5.74
C ASN A 422 10.75 -17.43 -5.75
N TYR A 423 10.03 -18.42 -6.32
CA TYR A 423 10.38 -19.84 -6.18
C TYR A 423 10.67 -20.53 -7.52
N GLY A 424 10.45 -19.86 -8.65
CA GLY A 424 10.73 -20.42 -9.97
C GLY A 424 12.21 -20.69 -10.22
N SER A 425 13.10 -19.98 -9.54
CA SER A 425 14.56 -20.12 -9.63
C SER A 425 15.13 -21.38 -8.98
N TYR A 426 14.32 -22.14 -8.22
CA TYR A 426 14.79 -23.41 -7.63
C TYR A 426 14.86 -24.56 -8.66
N THR A 427 14.81 -24.25 -9.95
CA THR A 427 14.82 -25.23 -11.02
C THR A 427 16.24 -25.39 -11.54
N THR A 428 16.78 -26.60 -11.41
CA THR A 428 18.06 -27.02 -11.97
C THR A 428 17.82 -27.92 -13.19
N ASP A 429 18.80 -28.03 -14.08
CA ASP A 429 18.70 -28.91 -15.27
C ASP A 429 18.37 -30.35 -14.88
N LEU A 430 19.02 -30.88 -13.83
CA LEU A 430 18.70 -32.21 -13.28
C LEU A 430 17.24 -32.33 -12.82
N ALA A 431 16.68 -31.27 -12.23
CA ALA A 431 15.27 -31.29 -11.81
C ALA A 431 14.30 -31.22 -13.00
N ILE A 432 14.72 -30.59 -14.11
CA ILE A 432 13.98 -30.57 -15.37
C ILE A 432 14.03 -31.97 -15.99
N GLU A 433 15.22 -32.55 -16.15
CA GLU A 433 15.42 -33.88 -16.71
C GLU A 433 14.56 -34.92 -15.98
N LYS A 434 14.65 -35.00 -14.65
CA LYS A 434 13.81 -35.89 -13.83
C LYS A 434 12.32 -35.63 -13.98
N ALA A 435 11.90 -34.39 -14.25
CA ALA A 435 10.50 -34.09 -14.50
C ALA A 435 10.02 -34.65 -15.85
N PHE A 436 10.87 -34.60 -16.88
CA PHE A 436 10.60 -35.21 -18.18
C PHE A 436 10.61 -36.74 -18.11
N GLU A 437 11.59 -37.34 -17.42
CA GLU A 437 11.65 -38.79 -17.18
C GLU A 437 10.37 -39.30 -16.52
N ARG A 438 9.97 -38.68 -15.40
CA ARG A 438 8.72 -39.03 -14.71
C ARG A 438 7.47 -38.82 -15.56
N HIS A 439 7.43 -37.76 -16.37
CA HIS A 439 6.31 -37.54 -17.27
C HIS A 439 6.20 -38.67 -18.30
N ALA A 440 7.33 -39.13 -18.82
CA ALA A 440 7.37 -40.27 -19.73
C ALA A 440 6.94 -41.57 -19.04
N GLU A 441 7.42 -41.83 -17.81
CA GLU A 441 7.07 -43.03 -17.03
C GLU A 441 5.58 -43.10 -16.65
N ASN A 442 4.97 -41.95 -16.35
CA ASN A 442 3.58 -41.85 -15.91
C ASN A 442 2.62 -41.44 -17.05
N ARG A 443 3.08 -41.52 -18.30
CA ARG A 443 2.27 -41.15 -19.47
C ARG A 443 1.17 -42.19 -19.65
N ILE A 444 -0.07 -41.73 -19.64
CA ILE A 444 -1.24 -42.54 -19.94
C ILE A 444 -1.61 -42.29 -21.40
N GLU A 445 -2.02 -43.34 -22.12
CA GLU A 445 -2.62 -43.19 -23.45
C GLU A 445 -3.92 -42.38 -23.32
N VAL A 446 -4.04 -41.31 -24.11
CA VAL A 446 -5.12 -40.32 -24.00
C VAL A 446 -6.30 -40.70 -24.87
#